data_AF-A0A916BBC8-F1
#
_entry.id   AF-A0A916BBC8-F1
#
_cell.length_a   1.000
_cell.length_b   1.000
_cell.length_c   1.000
_cell.angle_alpha   90.00
_cell.angle_beta   90.00
_cell.angle_gamma   90.00
#
_symmetry.space_group_name_H-M   'P 1'
#
loop_
_entity.id
_entity.type
_entity.pdbx_description
1 polymer ?
#
loop_
_entity_poly.entity_id
_entity_poly.type
_entity_poly.pdbx_seq_one_letter_code
_entity_poly.pdbx_strand_id
1 'polypeptide(L)'
;MLESNGLITIAFKRALITEARVRADTDLPKMEESKIRNMWLTSPYCQIEPAMAYQLGLPILILRETGIIPEGLFEKGVVGTYIYSSNTNISFFHSADEFETIRQQGTQFALIFA
;
A
#
# COMPACT_ATOMS: atom_id res chain seq x y z
N MET A 1 -7.59 27.31 6.52
CA MET A 1 -6.46 26.59 5.91
C MET A 1 -6.95 25.16 5.65
N LEU A 2 -6.82 24.66 4.42
CA LEU A 2 -7.10 23.25 4.09
C LEU A 2 -5.75 22.54 4.15
N GLU A 3 -5.43 22.01 5.32
CA GLU A 3 -4.17 21.33 5.58
C GLU A 3 -4.47 19.84 5.67
N SER A 4 -3.76 19.02 4.91
CA SER A 4 -3.82 17.57 5.09
C SER A 4 -2.82 17.20 6.17
N ASN A 5 -3.32 16.62 7.25
CA ASN A 5 -2.51 16.25 8.41
C ASN A 5 -2.11 14.76 8.38
N GLY A 6 -2.42 14.05 7.29
CA GLY A 6 -2.13 12.62 7.13
C GLY A 6 -2.69 12.03 5.84
N LEU A 7 -2.36 10.77 5.57
CA LEU A 7 -2.79 10.06 4.37
C LEU A 7 -3.42 8.69 4.67
N ILE A 8 -4.57 8.43 4.06
CA ILE A 8 -5.16 7.09 4.00
C ILE A 8 -5.08 6.59 2.56
N THR A 9 -4.50 5.41 2.36
CA THR A 9 -4.42 4.75 1.06
C THR A 9 -5.17 3.45 1.08
N ILE A 10 -6.02 3.25 0.07
CA ILE A 10 -6.76 2.01 -0.13
C ILE A 10 -6.32 1.41 -1.46
N ALA A 11 -5.51 0.36 -1.38
CA ALA A 11 -4.92 -0.32 -2.52
C ALA A 11 -5.80 -1.51 -2.94
N PHE A 12 -6.57 -1.34 -4.01
CA PHE A 12 -7.37 -2.41 -4.62
C PHE A 12 -6.60 -3.15 -5.72
N LYS A 13 -7.04 -4.38 -6.01
CA LYS A 13 -6.56 -5.13 -7.17
C LYS A 13 -6.92 -4.37 -8.45
N ARG A 14 -5.90 -4.06 -9.26
CA ARG A 14 -6.08 -3.30 -10.51
C ARG A 14 -5.66 -4.09 -11.73
N ALA A 15 -4.49 -4.72 -11.70
CA ALA A 15 -3.96 -5.48 -12.83
C ALA A 15 -3.53 -6.88 -12.37
N LEU A 16 -3.90 -7.91 -13.14
CA LEU A 16 -3.46 -9.28 -12.91
C LEU A 16 -2.29 -9.61 -13.83
N ILE A 17 -1.15 -9.95 -13.24
CA ILE A 17 -0.06 -10.61 -13.95
C ILE A 17 -0.38 -12.10 -13.99
N THR A 18 -0.64 -12.63 -15.18
CA THR A 18 -0.79 -14.07 -15.41
C THR A 18 0.57 -14.76 -15.39
N GLU A 19 1.57 -14.17 -16.04
CA GLU A 19 2.97 -14.60 -16.03
C GLU A 19 3.92 -13.43 -16.28
N ALA A 20 5.01 -13.34 -15.52
CA ALA A 20 6.11 -12.43 -15.79
C ALA A 20 7.48 -13.04 -15.41
N ARG A 21 8.52 -12.69 -16.18
CA ARG A 21 9.94 -12.95 -15.88
C ARG A 21 10.54 -11.68 -15.29
N VAL A 22 10.96 -11.73 -14.04
CA VAL A 22 11.61 -10.63 -13.32
C VAL A 22 13.12 -10.81 -13.43
N ARG A 23 13.84 -9.72 -13.74
CA ARG A 23 15.29 -9.76 -14.05
C ARG A 23 15.61 -10.71 -15.21
N ALA A 24 14.71 -10.79 -16.18
CA ALA A 24 14.93 -11.56 -17.39
C ALA A 24 16.23 -11.08 -18.07
N ASP A 25 17.03 -12.04 -18.51
CA ASP A 25 18.20 -11.81 -19.36
C ASP A 25 19.24 -10.85 -18.74
N THR A 26 19.32 -10.77 -17.41
CA THR A 26 20.31 -9.96 -16.70
C THR A 26 21.72 -10.56 -16.83
N ASP A 27 22.70 -9.69 -17.07
CA ASP A 27 24.12 -10.00 -17.16
C ASP A 27 24.87 -9.85 -15.82
N LEU A 28 24.15 -9.47 -14.76
CA LEU A 28 24.72 -9.26 -13.44
C LEU A 28 25.03 -10.60 -12.75
N PRO A 29 26.28 -10.81 -12.30
CA PRO A 29 26.63 -12.02 -11.58
C PRO A 29 25.82 -12.12 -10.28
N LYS A 30 25.24 -13.30 -10.03
CA LYS A 30 24.39 -13.65 -8.87
C LYS A 30 22.97 -13.09 -8.88
N MET A 31 22.51 -12.47 -9.96
CA MET A 31 21.08 -12.15 -10.13
C MET A 31 20.42 -13.26 -10.95
N GLU A 32 19.53 -14.01 -10.31
CA GLU A 32 18.74 -15.02 -11.02
C GLU A 32 17.42 -14.43 -11.51
N GLU A 33 17.01 -14.84 -12.71
CA GLU A 33 15.65 -14.62 -13.18
C GLU A 33 14.67 -15.31 -12.23
N SER A 34 13.64 -14.58 -11.82
CA SER A 34 12.51 -15.16 -11.10
C SER A 34 11.24 -15.09 -11.94
N LYS A 35 10.39 -16.11 -11.81
CA LYS A 35 9.08 -16.15 -12.49
C LYS A 35 8.00 -15.89 -11.46
N ILE A 36 7.11 -14.97 -11.78
CA ILE A 36 5.90 -14.69 -10.99
C ILE A 36 4.67 -15.00 -11.82
N ARG A 37 3.63 -15.55 -11.18
CA ARG A 37 2.38 -15.96 -11.82
C ARG A 37 1.20 -15.67 -10.93
N ASN A 38 0.07 -15.33 -11.54
CA ASN A 38 -1.20 -15.06 -10.87
C ASN A 38 -1.10 -14.06 -9.71
N MET A 39 -0.39 -12.96 -9.94
CA MET A 39 -0.17 -11.92 -8.95
C MET A 39 -0.94 -10.65 -9.30
N TRP A 40 -1.54 -10.01 -8.29
CA TRP A 40 -2.23 -8.74 -8.49
C TRP A 40 -1.32 -7.56 -8.18
N LEU A 41 -1.33 -6.58 -9.07
CA LEU A 41 -0.80 -5.25 -8.85
C LEU A 41 -1.93 -4.29 -8.47
N THR A 42 -1.56 -3.26 -7.73
CA THR A 42 -2.40 -2.09 -7.46
C THR A 42 -1.87 -0.89 -8.25
N SER A 43 -2.51 0.27 -8.10
CA SER A 43 -2.02 1.50 -8.70
C SER A 43 -0.66 1.93 -8.13
N PRO A 44 0.28 2.40 -8.96
CA PRO A 44 1.56 2.93 -8.48
C PRO A 44 1.38 4.13 -7.54
N TYR A 45 0.29 4.89 -7.67
CA TYR A 45 -0.03 6.02 -6.78
C TYR A 45 -0.25 5.57 -5.33
N CYS A 46 -0.73 4.34 -5.11
CA CYS A 46 -0.87 3.74 -3.78
C CYS A 46 0.48 3.41 -3.12
N GLN A 47 1.60 3.57 -3.84
CA GLN A 47 2.95 3.54 -3.26
C GLN A 47 3.59 4.92 -3.23
N ILE A 48 3.47 5.70 -4.31
CA ILE A 48 4.15 7.00 -4.46
C ILE A 48 3.65 7.99 -3.40
N GLU A 49 2.33 8.15 -3.27
CA GLU A 49 1.78 9.18 -2.38
C GLU A 49 1.98 8.85 -0.89
N PRO A 50 1.81 7.59 -0.42
CA PRO A 50 2.21 7.22 0.93
C PRO A 50 3.70 7.34 1.20
N ALA A 51 4.57 7.12 0.21
CA ALA A 51 6.00 7.32 0.36
C ALA A 51 6.29 8.81 0.63
N MET A 52 5.64 9.68 -0.13
CA MET A 52 5.75 11.13 0.04
C MET A 52 5.24 11.58 1.41
N ALA A 53 4.07 11.09 1.84
CA ALA A 53 3.52 11.40 3.16
C ALA A 53 4.44 10.90 4.29
N TYR A 54 4.97 9.68 4.20
CA TYR A 54 5.93 9.13 5.15
C TYR A 54 7.20 9.97 5.24
N GLN A 55 7.75 10.39 4.10
CA GLN A 55 8.96 11.21 4.04
C GLN A 55 8.77 12.61 4.67
N LEU A 56 7.56 13.14 4.62
CA LEU A 56 7.16 14.39 5.27
C LEU A 56 6.87 14.23 6.78
N GLY A 57 6.98 13.01 7.31
CA GLY A 57 6.64 12.70 8.70
C GLY A 57 5.14 12.70 8.99
N LEU A 58 4.30 12.64 7.95
CA LEU A 58 2.85 12.59 8.12
C LEU A 58 2.41 11.17 8.51
N PRO A 59 1.38 11.03 9.38
CA PRO A 59 0.80 9.74 9.68
C PRO A 59 0.17 9.13 8.41
N ILE A 60 0.48 7.85 8.17
CA ILE A 60 -0.06 7.08 7.06
C ILE A 60 -0.80 5.84 7.55
N LEU A 61 -1.93 5.54 6.93
CA LEU A 61 -2.66 4.28 7.05
C LEU A 61 -2.78 3.66 5.67
N ILE A 62 -2.30 2.43 5.51
CA ILE A 62 -2.39 1.70 4.24
C ILE A 62 -3.29 0.49 4.43
N LEU A 63 -4.39 0.47 3.67
CA LEU A 63 -5.32 -0.63 3.57
C LEU A 63 -5.09 -1.34 2.23
N ARG A 64 -4.51 -2.53 2.27
CA ARG A 64 -4.21 -3.31 1.05
C ARG A 64 -5.16 -4.50 0.92
N GLU A 65 -5.78 -4.63 -0.25
CA GLU A 65 -6.54 -5.83 -0.58
C GLU A 65 -5.65 -7.09 -0.59
N THR A 66 -6.15 -8.18 0.00
CA THR A 66 -5.46 -9.48 0.00
C THR A 66 -5.20 -9.99 -1.43
N GLY A 67 -3.97 -10.45 -1.68
CA GLY A 67 -3.54 -11.00 -2.97
C GLY A 67 -2.80 -10.01 -3.86
N ILE A 68 -2.73 -8.73 -3.48
CA ILE A 68 -1.78 -7.77 -4.07
C ILE A 68 -0.37 -8.11 -3.60
N ILE A 69 0.62 -8.03 -4.50
CA ILE A 69 2.02 -8.27 -4.17
C ILE A 69 2.46 -7.36 -3.01
N PRO A 70 3.02 -7.92 -1.92
CA PRO A 70 3.60 -7.15 -0.83
C PRO A 70 4.99 -6.64 -1.24
N GLU A 71 5.06 -5.60 -2.07
CA GLU A 71 6.33 -4.98 -2.46
C GLU A 71 6.44 -3.53 -1.97
N GLY A 72 7.67 -3.07 -1.72
CA GLY A 72 7.94 -1.67 -1.38
C GLY A 72 7.27 -1.26 -0.07
N LEU A 73 6.44 -0.22 -0.09
CA LEU A 73 5.74 0.24 1.11
C LEU A 73 4.74 -0.77 1.69
N PHE A 74 4.36 -1.78 0.91
CA PHE A 74 3.44 -2.82 1.37
C PHE A 74 4.14 -3.99 2.09
N GLU A 75 5.46 -3.97 2.17
CA GLU A 75 6.23 -4.94 2.94
C GLU A 75 6.18 -4.64 4.44
N LYS A 76 6.02 -5.70 5.23
CA LYS A 76 5.98 -5.57 6.70
C LYS A 76 7.32 -5.04 7.21
N GLY A 77 7.27 -3.96 7.96
CA GLY A 77 8.44 -3.36 8.59
C GLY A 77 9.16 -2.30 7.75
N VAL A 78 8.73 -2.03 6.51
CA VAL A 78 9.28 -0.92 5.69
C VAL A 78 8.81 0.43 6.20
N VAL A 79 7.52 0.53 6.54
CA VAL A 79 7.00 1.65 7.32
C VAL A 79 6.69 1.15 8.73
N GLY A 80 7.13 1.90 9.74
CA GLY A 80 6.85 1.59 11.15
C GLY A 80 5.37 1.76 11.54
N THR A 81 4.52 2.18 10.58
CA THR A 81 3.13 2.59 10.78
C THR A 81 2.15 1.59 10.14
N TYR A 82 0.92 1.59 10.63
CA TYR A 82 -0.17 0.63 10.40
C TYR A 82 -0.42 0.26 8.92
N ILE A 83 0.17 -0.85 8.47
CA ILE A 83 -0.24 -1.55 7.25
C ILE A 83 -1.24 -2.63 7.64
N TYR A 84 -2.47 -2.51 7.16
CA TYR A 84 -3.50 -3.52 7.34
C TYR A 84 -3.83 -4.17 5.99
N SER A 85 -3.89 -5.51 5.96
CA SER A 85 -4.27 -6.26 4.78
C SER A 85 -5.53 -7.08 5.04
N SER A 86 -6.58 -6.90 4.23
CA SER A 86 -7.85 -7.61 4.40
C SER A 86 -8.47 -8.03 3.07
N ASN A 87 -9.25 -9.12 3.12
CA ASN A 87 -10.13 -9.51 2.04
C ASN A 87 -11.32 -8.54 2.09
N THR A 88 -11.32 -7.62 1.13
CA THR A 88 -12.22 -6.50 0.97
C THR A 88 -13.67 -6.85 1.26
N ASN A 89 -14.12 -6.47 2.45
CA ASN A 89 -15.50 -6.09 2.67
C ASN A 89 -15.46 -4.66 3.23
N ILE A 90 -16.03 -3.72 2.46
CA ILE A 90 -16.09 -2.29 2.81
C ILE A 90 -16.81 -2.06 4.15
N SER A 91 -17.53 -3.06 4.68
CA SER A 91 -18.05 -3.05 6.04
C SER A 91 -16.98 -2.88 7.13
N PHE A 92 -15.70 -3.10 6.83
CA PHE A 92 -14.59 -2.91 7.77
C PHE A 92 -14.38 -1.46 8.21
N PHE A 93 -14.64 -0.48 7.34
CA PHE A 93 -14.47 0.96 7.64
C PHE A 93 -15.31 1.44 8.84
N HIS A 94 -16.33 0.66 9.24
CA HIS A 94 -17.18 0.97 10.38
C HIS A 94 -16.72 0.35 11.71
N SER A 95 -15.72 -0.56 11.69
CA SER A 95 -15.42 -1.44 12.84
C SER A 95 -13.96 -1.44 13.30
N ALA A 96 -13.06 -0.77 12.59
CA ALA A 96 -11.64 -0.79 12.93
C ALA A 96 -11.33 0.20 14.06
N ASP A 97 -10.94 -0.30 15.24
CA ASP A 97 -10.45 0.52 16.38
C ASP A 97 -9.26 1.43 16.00
N GLU A 98 -8.53 1.04 14.95
CA GLU A 98 -7.43 1.80 14.35
C GLU A 98 -7.91 3.14 13.77
N PHE A 99 -9.15 3.19 13.25
CA PHE A 99 -9.76 4.41 12.74
C PHE A 99 -10.08 5.40 13.86
N GLU A 100 -10.44 4.91 15.05
CA GLU A 100 -10.67 5.74 16.23
C GLU A 100 -9.37 6.32 16.80
N THR A 101 -8.29 5.55 16.78
CA THR A 101 -6.95 6.04 17.18
C THR A 101 -6.48 7.19 16.29
N ILE A 102 -6.78 7.07 14.99
CA ILE A 102 -6.47 8.08 13.97
C ILE A 102 -7.42 9.29 14.08
N ARG A 103 -8.72 9.10 14.39
CA ARG A 103 -9.68 10.19 14.66
C ARG A 103 -9.30 11.04 15.86
N GLN A 104 -8.81 10.43 16.93
CA GLN A 104 -8.46 11.14 18.17
C GLN A 104 -7.33 12.16 17.98
N GLN A 105 -6.54 12.05 16.90
CA GLN A 105 -5.47 13.00 16.56
C GLN A 105 -5.97 14.28 15.86
N GLY A 106 -7.28 14.47 15.65
CA GLY A 106 -7.84 15.71 15.08
C GLY A 106 -7.41 15.98 13.63
N THR A 107 -7.10 14.92 12.89
CA THR A 107 -6.32 14.96 11.66
C THR A 107 -7.23 14.93 10.42
N GLN A 108 -7.06 15.87 9.49
CA GLN A 108 -7.75 15.87 8.20
C GLN A 108 -6.93 15.04 7.19
N PHE A 109 -7.46 13.90 6.74
CA PHE A 109 -6.74 12.98 5.85
C PHE A 109 -7.03 13.28 4.38
N ALA A 110 -6.00 13.22 3.54
CA ALA A 110 -6.20 13.01 2.11
C ALA A 110 -6.44 11.53 1.86
N LEU A 111 -7.42 11.22 1.00
CA LEU A 111 -7.86 9.86 0.71
C LEU A 111 -7.59 9.54 -0.76
N ILE A 112 -6.86 8.46 -1.01
CA ILE A 112 -6.49 8.04 -2.36
C ILE A 112 -7.13 6.70 -2.69
N PHE A 113 -7.82 6.68 -3.83
CA PHE A 113 -8.32 5.49 -4.51
C PHE A 113 -7.76 5.53 -5.93
N ALA A 114 -7.01 4.51 -6.37
CA ALA A 114 -6.41 4.50 -7.70
C ALA A 114 -6.27 3.10 -8.29
#